data_AF-A0A3D9B406-F1
#
_entry.id   AF-A0A3D9B406-F1
#
_cell.length_a   1.000
_cell.length_b   1.000
_cell.length_c   1.000
_cell.angle_alpha   90.00
_cell.angle_beta   90.00
_cell.angle_gamma   90.00
#
_symmetry.space_group_name_H-M   'P 1'
#
loop_
_entity.id
_entity.type
_entity.pdbx_description
1 polymer ?
#
loop_
_entity_poly.entity_id
_entity_poly.type
_entity_poly.pdbx_seq_one_letter_code
_entity_poly.pdbx_strand_id
1 'polypeptide(L)' 'MSTAELQIDLINQITGITNKARLKELLQLLQFQNDEEIYVTNEEEKKAVSEARIEIKEGSILSDEDFQKEINAWLNK' A
#
# COMPACT_ATOMS: atom_id res chain seq x y z
N MET A 1 23.82 -24.74 -8.50
CA MET A 1 22.50 -24.67 -9.16
C MET A 1 22.51 -23.47 -10.07
N SER A 2 22.27 -23.64 -11.36
CA SER A 2 22.21 -22.52 -12.30
C SER A 2 20.88 -21.77 -12.17
N THR A 3 20.84 -20.53 -12.65
CA THR A 3 19.58 -19.76 -12.72
C THR A 3 18.51 -20.46 -13.54
N ALA A 4 18.90 -21.18 -14.60
CA ALA A 4 18.00 -21.99 -15.40
C ALA A 4 17.42 -23.19 -14.63
N GLU A 5 18.24 -23.85 -13.80
CA GLU A 5 17.76 -24.96 -12.94
C GLU A 5 16.75 -24.48 -11.90
N LEU A 6 16.98 -23.30 -11.31
CA LEU A 6 16.06 -22.69 -10.35
C LEU A 6 14.72 -22.30 -11.00
N GLN A 7 14.75 -21.77 -12.22
CA GLN A 7 13.53 -21.45 -12.96
C GLN A 7 12.68 -22.69 -13.24
N ILE A 8 13.33 -23.79 -13.66
CA ILE A 8 12.65 -25.06 -13.93
C ILE A 8 12.04 -25.63 -12.65
N ASP A 9 12.76 -25.61 -11.53
CA ASP A 9 12.26 -26.09 -10.24
C ASP A 9 11.03 -25.31 -9.77
N LEU A 10 11.06 -23.98 -9.93
CA LEU A 10 9.94 -23.11 -9.58
C LEU A 10 8.69 -23.40 -10.44
N ILE A 11 8.87 -23.59 -11.75
CA ILE A 11 7.77 -23.96 -12.66
C ILE A 11 7.15 -25.29 -12.25
N ASN A 12 7.97 -26.28 -11.89
CA ASN A 12 7.50 -27.58 -11.46
C ASN A 12 6.70 -27.49 -10.14
N GLN A 13 7.17 -26.67 -9.19
CA GLN A 13 6.43 -26.44 -7.94
C GLN A 13 5.08 -25.76 -8.17
N ILE A 14 5.03 -24.74 -9.05
CA ILE A 14 3.79 -24.02 -9.36
C ILE A 14 2.80 -24.93 -10.10
N THR A 15 3.27 -25.71 -11.07
CA THR A 15 2.41 -26.65 -11.83
C THR A 15 1.90 -27.81 -10.97
N GLY A 16 2.59 -28.14 -9.87
CA GLY A 16 2.13 -29.08 -8.86
C GLY A 16 0.98 -28.57 -7.97
N ILE A 17 0.65 -27.27 -8.01
CA ILE A 17 -0.45 -26.71 -7.21
C ILE A 17 -1.78 -27.06 -7.88
N THR A 18 -2.54 -27.97 -7.26
CA THR A 18 -3.88 -28.36 -7.75
C THR A 18 -5.01 -27.46 -7.23
N ASN A 19 -4.73 -26.69 -6.18
CA ASN A 19 -5.71 -25.79 -5.58
C ASN A 19 -5.79 -24.47 -6.38
N LYS A 20 -6.89 -24.29 -7.10
CA LYS A 20 -7.16 -23.10 -7.92
C LYS A 20 -7.16 -21.79 -7.13
N ALA A 21 -7.60 -21.79 -5.86
CA ALA A 21 -7.59 -20.59 -5.02
C ALA A 21 -6.15 -20.16 -4.70
N ARG A 22 -5.28 -21.11 -4.35
CA ARG A 22 -3.85 -20.87 -4.10
C ARG A 22 -3.12 -20.33 -5.33
N LEU A 23 -3.40 -20.90 -6.51
CA LEU A 23 -2.88 -20.38 -7.78
C LEU A 23 -3.31 -18.93 -8.04
N LYS A 24 -4.56 -18.60 -7.72
CA LYS A 24 -5.09 -17.24 -7.88
C LYS A 24 -4.42 -16.25 -6.92
N GLU A 25 -4.23 -16.62 -5.67
CA GLU A 25 -3.50 -15.82 -4.67
C GLU A 25 -2.06 -15.55 -5.12
N LEU A 26 -1.36 -16.59 -5.58
CA LEU A 26 0.01 -16.47 -6.07
C LEU A 26 0.08 -15.53 -7.30
N LEU A 27 -0.87 -15.66 -8.24
CA LEU A 27 -0.95 -14.80 -9.41
C LEU A 27 -1.18 -13.33 -9.01
N GLN A 28 -2.08 -13.05 -8.06
CA GLN A 28 -2.32 -11.69 -7.56
C GLN A 28 -1.08 -11.09 -6.90
N LEU A 29 -0.35 -11.86 -6.10
CA LEU A 29 0.88 -11.40 -5.46
C LEU A 29 1.96 -11.03 -6.49
N LEU A 30 2.12 -11.87 -7.52
CA LEU A 30 3.07 -11.62 -8.59
C LEU A 30 2.67 -10.40 -9.43
N GLN A 31 1.39 -10.25 -9.74
CA GLN A 31 0.86 -9.08 -10.45
C GLN A 31 1.10 -7.79 -9.67
N PHE A 32 0.87 -7.79 -8.36
CA PHE A 32 1.14 -6.63 -7.49
C PHE A 32 2.63 -6.25 -7.48
N GLN A 33 3.54 -7.23 -7.41
CA GLN A 33 4.98 -6.96 -7.42
C GLN A 33 5.48 -6.45 -8.78
N ASN A 34 4.84 -6.89 -9.86
CA ASN A 34 5.15 -6.44 -11.22
C ASN A 34 4.44 -5.14 -11.60
N ASP A 35 3.62 -4.58 -10.70
CA ASP A 35 2.96 -3.32 -10.94
C ASP A 35 3.99 -2.19 -10.79
N GLU A 36 4.61 -1.84 -11.90
CA GLU A 36 5.57 -0.73 -12.03
C GLU A 36 4.85 0.63 -12.19
N GLU A 37 3.53 0.68 -11.97
CA GLU A 37 2.78 1.92 -12.06
C GLU A 37 3.29 2.96 -11.06
N ILE A 38 3.58 4.15 -11.59
CA ILE A 38 3.93 5.30 -10.76
C ILE A 38 2.67 5.66 -9.97
N TYR A 39 2.74 5.60 -8.65
CA TYR A 39 1.67 6.08 -7.78
C TYR A 39 1.44 7.57 -8.04
N VAL A 40 0.28 7.91 -8.57
CA VAL A 40 -0.14 9.30 -8.83
C VAL A 40 -1.33 9.61 -7.94
N THR A 41 -1.28 10.77 -7.28
CA THR A 41 -2.40 11.26 -6.48
C THR A 41 -3.61 11.53 -7.37
N ASN A 42 -4.79 11.09 -6.95
CA ASN A 42 -6.05 11.48 -7.56
C ASN A 42 -6.41 12.94 -7.20
N GLU A 43 -7.50 13.48 -7.77
CA GLU A 43 -7.87 14.89 -7.56
C GLU A 43 -8.23 15.21 -6.11
N GLU A 44 -8.82 14.27 -5.38
CA GLU A 44 -9.16 14.44 -3.96
C GLU A 44 -7.89 14.52 -3.10
N GLU A 45 -6.93 13.63 -3.35
CA GLU A 45 -5.63 13.61 -2.69
C GLU A 45 -4.81 14.86 -3.01
N LYS A 46 -4.81 15.32 -4.26
CA LYS A 46 -4.17 16.60 -4.64
C LYS A 46 -4.78 17.77 -3.88
N LYS A 47 -6.11 17.80 -3.73
CA LYS A 47 -6.80 18.83 -2.99
C LYS A 47 -6.41 18.80 -1.51
N ALA A 48 -6.41 17.62 -0.88
CA ALA A 48 -5.99 17.45 0.51
C ALA A 48 -4.54 17.89 0.73
N VAL A 49 -3.63 17.54 -0.17
CA VAL A 49 -2.23 18.00 -0.12
C VAL A 49 -2.13 19.51 -0.30
N SER A 50 -2.93 20.11 -1.17
CA SER A 50 -2.95 21.56 -1.35
C SER A 50 -3.44 22.28 -0.09
N GLU A 51 -4.50 21.76 0.55
CA GLU A 51 -5.05 22.29 1.80
C GLU A 51 -4.03 22.23 2.93
N ALA A 52 -3.42 21.06 3.15
CA ALA A 52 -2.37 20.90 4.17
C ALA A 52 -1.18 21.85 3.95
N ARG A 53 -0.79 22.12 2.69
CA ARG A 53 0.27 23.09 2.37
C ARG A 53 -0.11 24.52 2.75
N ILE A 54 -1.39 24.89 2.61
CA ILE A 54 -1.90 26.21 3.02
C ILE A 54 -1.91 26.29 4.54
N GLU A 55 -2.43 25.28 5.24
CA GLU A 55 -2.47 25.22 6.70
C GLU A 55 -1.08 25.37 7.33
N ILE A 56 -0.08 24.67 6.79
CA ILE A 56 1.32 24.79 7.24
C ILE A 56 1.83 26.22 7.04
N LYS A 57 1.54 26.84 5.89
CA LYS A 57 1.98 28.21 5.58
C LYS A 57 1.33 29.23 6.51
N GLU A 58 0.08 29.01 6.88
CA GLU A 58 -0.69 29.88 7.77
C GLU A 58 -0.40 29.63 9.26
N GLY A 59 0.39 28.59 9.57
CA GLY A 59 0.71 28.21 10.95
C GLY A 59 -0.47 27.54 11.66
N SER A 60 -1.44 27.03 10.92
CA SER A 60 -2.54 26.20 11.42
C SER A 60 -2.01 24.80 11.75
N ILE A 61 -1.12 24.73 12.73
CA ILE A 61 -0.53 23.49 13.24
C ILE A 61 -1.19 23.10 14.55
N LEU A 62 -1.35 21.81 14.75
CA LEU A 62 -1.83 21.25 16.02
C LEU A 62 -0.65 20.64 16.77
N SER A 63 -0.53 20.95 18.06
CA SER A 63 0.45 20.27 18.90
C SER A 63 0.06 18.81 19.09
N ASP A 64 1.04 17.93 19.29
CA ASP A 64 0.74 16.52 19.59
C ASP A 64 -0.17 16.40 20.83
N GLU A 65 0.08 17.20 21.88
CA GLU A 65 -0.77 17.19 23.08
C GLU A 65 -2.24 17.56 22.80
N ASP A 66 -2.48 18.55 21.95
CA ASP A 66 -3.85 18.98 21.62
C ASP A 66 -4.53 17.99 20.68
N PHE A 67 -3.78 17.40 19.74
CA PHE A 67 -4.25 16.31 18.90
C PHE A 67 -4.66 15.08 19.71
N GLN A 68 -3.82 14.67 20.67
CA GLN A 68 -4.13 13.54 21.56
C GLN A 68 -5.37 13.82 22.41
N LYS A 69 -5.56 15.05 22.91
CA LYS A 69 -6.78 15.43 23.65
C LYS A 69 -8.02 15.30 22.78
N GLU A 70 -7.97 15.77 21.54
CA GLU A 70 -9.08 15.72 20.60
C GLU A 70 -9.44 14.27 20.21
N ILE A 71 -8.44 13.44 19.91
CA ILE A 71 -8.64 12.01 19.63
C ILE A 71 -9.27 11.30 20.83
N ASN A 72 -8.75 11.53 22.04
CA ASN A 72 -9.31 10.92 23.24
C ASN A 72 -10.76 11.38 23.49
N ALA A 73 -11.09 12.63 23.20
CA ALA A 73 -12.45 13.14 23.32
C ALA A 73 -13.40 12.54 22.26
N TRP A 74 -12.91 12.26 21.05
CA TRP A 74 -13.69 11.61 20.00
C TRP A 74 -13.93 10.12 20.28
N LEU A 75 -12.91 9.39 20.74
CA LEU A 75 -13.00 7.96 21.04
C LEU A 75 -13.87 7.63 22.27
N ASN A 76 -14.01 8.57 23.21
CA ASN A 76 -14.81 8.41 24.42
C ASN A 76 -16.25 8.96 24.28
N LYS A 77 -16.67 9.32 23.06
CA LYS A 77 -18.08 9.61 22.73
C LYS A 77 -18.79 8.35 22.28
#